data_AF-A0A4U5P721-F1
#
_entry.id   AF-A0A4U5P721-F1
#
_cell.length_a   1.000
_cell.length_b   1.000
_cell.length_c   1.000
_cell.angle_alpha   90.00
_cell.angle_beta   90.00
_cell.angle_gamma   90.00
#
_symmetry.space_group_name_H-M   'P 1'
#
loop_
_entity.id
_entity.type
_entity.pdbx_description
1 polymer ?
#
loop_
_entity_poly.entity_id
_entity_poly.type
_entity_poly.pdbx_seq_one_letter_code
_entity_poly.pdbx_strand_id
1 'polypeptide(L)' 'METAGVFMTHFELQMAAIALNINIFVYTPRDGKWTPYTIETSAPARIRKSPPYDERPTCLIRLDDLHFEPVYDIS' A
#
# COMPACT_ATOMS: atom_id res chain seq x y z
N MET A 1 5.68 -2.25 14.16
CA MET A 1 5.33 -1.58 15.43
C MET A 1 4.24 -2.37 16.14
N GLU A 2 4.21 -2.35 17.46
CA GLU A 2 3.17 -3.00 18.28
C GLU A 2 2.31 -1.99 19.07
N THR A 3 2.64 -0.70 19.03
CA THR A 3 1.91 0.36 19.74
C THR A 3 0.75 0.87 18.90
N ALA A 4 -0.47 0.74 19.40
CA ALA A 4 -1.66 1.30 18.78
C ALA A 4 -1.60 2.83 18.66
N GLY A 5 -2.12 3.39 17.56
CA GLY A 5 -2.21 4.84 17.34
C GLY A 5 -0.97 5.49 16.72
N VAL A 6 0.07 4.72 16.37
CA VAL A 6 1.22 5.25 15.62
C VAL A 6 0.98 5.10 14.12
N PHE A 7 1.18 6.19 13.38
CA PHE A 7 1.02 6.20 11.92
C PHE A 7 2.06 5.32 11.22
N MET A 8 1.61 4.58 10.21
CA MET A 8 2.51 3.82 9.35
C MET A 8 3.41 4.75 8.53
N THR A 9 4.69 4.41 8.53
CA THR A 9 5.73 5.02 7.70
C THR A 9 5.72 4.44 6.28
N HIS A 10 6.50 5.04 5.37
CA HIS A 10 6.71 4.49 4.01
C HIS A 10 7.33 3.08 4.05
N PHE A 11 8.20 2.83 5.03
CA PHE A 11 8.80 1.52 5.23
C PHE A 11 7.75 0.47 5.61
N GLU A 12 6.84 0.80 6.54
CA GLU A 12 5.77 -0.11 6.95
C GLU A 12 4.78 -0.38 5.83
N LEU A 13 4.44 0.62 5.00
CA LEU A 13 3.64 0.44 3.81
C LEU A 13 4.32 -0.50 2.79
N GLN A 14 5.63 -0.36 2.57
CA GLN A 14 6.37 -1.27 1.70
C GLN A 14 6.42 -2.70 2.27
N MET A 15 6.64 -2.85 3.58
CA MET A 15 6.67 -4.16 4.23
C MET A 15 5.29 -4.84 4.22
N ALA A 16 4.21 -4.07 4.39
CA ALA A 16 2.85 -4.58 4.29
C ALA A 16 2.52 -5.07 2.87
N ALA A 17 2.88 -4.29 1.83
CA ALA A 17 2.72 -4.69 0.43
C ALA A 17 3.41 -6.04 0.13
N ILE A 18 4.64 -6.22 0.64
CA ILE A 18 5.41 -7.47 0.48
C ILE A 18 4.78 -8.62 1.27
N ALA A 19 4.50 -8.42 2.56
CA ALA A 19 4.04 -9.47 3.46
C ALA A 19 2.66 -10.01 3.08
N LEU A 20 1.79 -9.12 2.59
CA LEU A 20 0.45 -9.47 2.12
C LEU A 20 0.40 -9.84 0.64
N ASN A 21 1.52 -9.67 -0.09
CA ASN A 21 1.61 -9.87 -1.53
C ASN A 21 0.51 -9.11 -2.29
N ILE A 22 0.36 -7.81 -1.98
CA ILE A 22 -0.55 -6.87 -2.64
C ILE A 22 0.20 -5.62 -3.13
N ASN A 23 -0.40 -4.88 -4.04
CA ASN A 23 0.04 -3.52 -4.38
C ASN A 23 -0.74 -2.50 -3.57
N ILE A 24 -0.05 -1.53 -2.97
CA ILE A 24 -0.66 -0.40 -2.25
C ILE A 24 -0.33 0.89 -3.00
N PHE A 25 -1.34 1.71 -3.29
CA PHE A 25 -1.15 3.02 -3.92
C PHE A 25 -1.66 4.11 -2.98
N VAL A 26 -0.81 5.08 -2.66
CA VAL A 26 -1.16 6.20 -1.78
C VAL A 26 -1.24 7.48 -2.58
N TYR A 27 -2.41 8.12 -2.61
CA TYR A 27 -2.56 9.47 -3.15
C TYR A 27 -2.29 10.51 -2.07
N THR A 28 -1.42 11.48 -2.34
CA THR A 28 -1.17 12.63 -1.47
C THR A 28 -1.76 13.88 -2.14
N PRO A 29 -2.92 14.40 -1.69
CA PRO A 29 -3.58 15.56 -2.30
C PRO A 29 -2.71 16.81 -2.33
N ARG A 30 -1.91 17.03 -1.27
CA ARG A 30 -0.99 18.17 -1.16
C ARG A 30 -0.03 18.26 -2.35
N ASP A 31 0.46 17.10 -2.80
CA ASP A 31 1.44 17.01 -3.88
C ASP A 31 0.80 16.63 -5.22
N GLY A 32 -0.48 16.25 -5.22
CA GLY A 32 -1.21 15.74 -6.39
C GLY A 32 -0.62 14.45 -6.95
N LYS A 33 0.08 13.64 -6.15
CA LYS A 33 0.87 12.49 -6.61
C LYS A 33 0.39 11.17 -6.01
N TRP A 34 0.55 10.12 -6.80
CA TRP A 34 0.42 8.74 -6.36
C TRP A 34 1.79 8.15 -6.05
N THR A 35 1.95 7.57 -4.86
CA THR A 35 3.14 6.83 -4.45
C THR A 35 2.83 5.33 -4.48
N PRO A 36 3.48 4.55 -5.36
CA PRO A 36 3.28 3.10 -5.43
C PRO A 36 4.18 2.36 -4.43
N TYR A 37 3.59 1.37 -3.75
CA TYR A 37 4.29 0.36 -2.95
C TYR A 37 3.95 -1.00 -3.54
N THR A 38 4.85 -1.55 -4.36
CA THR A 38 4.60 -2.78 -5.12
C THR A 38 5.56 -3.89 -4.75
N ILE A 39 5.13 -5.13 -5.03
CA ILE A 39 5.93 -6.34 -4.85
C ILE A 39 7.06 -6.40 -5.90
N GLU A 40 6.83 -5.82 -7.08
CA GLU A 40 7.74 -5.89 -8.23
C GLU A 40 9.06 -5.12 -8.02
N THR A 41 9.07 -4.12 -7.14
CA THR A 41 10.27 -3.34 -6.81
C THR A 41 11.06 -3.93 -5.63
N SER A 42 10.58 -5.01 -4.99
CA SER A 42 11.09 -5.43 -3.68
C SER A 42 11.29 -6.94 -3.45
N ALA A 43 10.76 -7.82 -4.31
CA ALA A 43 10.95 -9.27 -4.17
C ALA A 43 11.94 -9.86 -5.22
N PRO A 44 12.93 -10.68 -4.82
CA PRO A 44 13.59 -11.57 -5.76
C PRO A 44 12.53 -12.52 -6.36
N ALA A 45 12.61 -12.76 -7.67
CA ALA A 45 11.64 -13.51 -8.49
C ALA A 45 11.19 -14.90 -7.98
N ARG A 46 11.76 -15.40 -6.88
CA ARG A 46 11.51 -16.72 -6.26
C ARG A 46 10.27 -16.80 -5.36
N ILE A 47 9.66 -15.69 -4.92
CA ILE A 47 8.45 -15.70 -4.05
C ILE A 47 7.17 -15.47 -4.87
N ARG A 48 7.21 -15.59 -6.20
CA ARG A 48 6.01 -15.56 -7.04
C ARG A 48 5.23 -16.88 -6.89
N LYS A 49 4.58 -17.08 -5.75
CA LYS A 49 3.38 -17.93 -5.72
C LYS A 49 2.25 -17.06 -6.24
N SER A 50 1.71 -17.37 -7.41
CA SER A 50 0.45 -16.76 -7.86
C SER A 50 -0.63 -17.10 -6.82
N PRO A 51 -1.17 -16.13 -6.06
CA PRO A 51 -2.25 -16.42 -5.14
C PRO A 51 -3.60 -16.32 -5.87
N PRO A 52 -4.67 -16.92 -5.30
CA PRO A 52 -6.04 -16.80 -5.80
C PRO A 52 -6.73 -15.51 -5.36
N TYR A 53 -5.99 -14.48 -4.92
CA TYR A 53 -6.57 -13.24 -4.43
C TYR A 53 -6.73 -12.29 -5.62
N ASP A 54 -7.96 -11.85 -5.85
CA ASP A 54 -8.30 -10.86 -6.87
C ASP A 54 -7.22 -9.79 -6.93
N GLU A 55 -6.69 -9.52 -8.13
CA GLU A 55 -5.63 -8.56 -8.43
C GLU A 55 -6.07 -7.10 -8.21
N ARG A 56 -6.84 -6.83 -7.15
CA ARG A 56 -7.33 -5.50 -6.86
C ARG A 56 -6.25 -4.76 -6.08
N PRO A 57 -5.62 -3.73 -6.66
CA PRO A 57 -4.73 -2.87 -5.90
C PRO A 57 -5.49 -2.26 -4.71
N THR A 58 -4.85 -2.19 -3.55
CA THR A 58 -5.41 -1.45 -2.41
C THR A 58 -5.02 0.02 -2.56
N CYS A 59 -6.00 0.87 -2.85
CA CYS A 59 -5.78 2.31 -2.98
C CYS A 59 -6.12 3.01 -1.67
N LEU A 60 -5.26 3.95 -1.26
CA LEU A 60 -5.40 4.78 -0.07
C LEU A 60 -5.29 6.26 -0.47
N ILE A 61 -6.02 7.14 0.21
CA ILE A 61 -5.78 8.59 0.19
C ILE A 61 -5.14 8.99 1.51
N ARG A 62 -4.01 9.70 1.43
CA ARG A 62 -3.34 10.29 2.59
C ARG A 62 -3.87 11.71 2.82
N LEU A 63 -4.64 11.89 3.87
CA LEU A 63 -5.18 13.19 4.27
C LEU A 63 -4.23 13.87 5.26
N ASP A 64 -3.79 15.09 4.93
CA ASP A 64 -2.98 15.99 5.77
C ASP A 64 -1.72 15.36 6.41
N ASP A 65 -1.13 14.37 5.74
CA ASP A 65 0.00 13.58 6.25
C ASP A 65 -0.25 12.77 7.54
N LEU A 66 -1.50 12.77 8.02
CA LEU A 66 -1.90 12.31 9.35
C LEU A 66 -3.03 11.27 9.31
N HIS A 67 -3.59 10.94 8.16
CA HIS A 67 -4.66 9.94 8.08
C HIS A 67 -4.66 9.22 6.73
N PHE A 68 -5.11 7.97 6.71
CA PHE A 68 -5.31 7.20 5.48
C PHE A 68 -6.75 6.74 5.40
N GLU A 69 -7.41 7.00 4.27
CA GLU A 69 -8.73 6.48 3.95
C GLU A 69 -8.63 5.48 2.79
N PRO A 70 -9.35 4.35 2.83
CA PRO A 70 -9.44 3.46 1.68
C PRO A 70 -10.21 4.12 0.54
N VAL A 71 -9.76 3.87 -0.68
CA VAL A 71 -10.45 4.27 -1.91
C VAL A 71 -11.06 3.03 -2.53
N TYR A 72 -12.37 3.09 -2.75
CA TYR A 72 -13.09 2.06 -3.47
C TYR A 72 -13.49 2.58 -4.85
N ASP A 73 -13.35 1.71 -5.84
CA ASP A 73 -14.01 1.94 -7.11
C ASP A 73 -15.52 1.87 -6.91
N ILE A 74 -16.26 2.78 -7.55
CA ILE A 74 -17.72 2.89 -7.48
C ILE A 74 -18.39 2.42 -8.79
N SER A 75 -17.63 1.71 -9.63
CA SER A 75 -18.08 1.18 -10.93
C SER A 75 -19.11 0.05 -10.83
#